data_AF-M0DZZ8-F1
#
_entry.id   AF-M0DZZ8-F1
#
_cell.length_a   1.000
_cell.length_b   1.000
_cell.length_c   1.000
_cell.angle_alpha   90.00
_cell.angle_beta   90.00
_cell.angle_gamma   90.00
#
_symmetry.space_group_name_H-M   'P 1'
#
loop_
_entity.id
_entity.type
_entity.pdbx_description
1 polymer ?
#
loop_
_entity_poly.entity_id
_entity_poly.type
_entity_poly.pdbx_seq_one_letter_code
_entity_poly.pdbx_strand_id
1 'polypeptide(L)'
;MPIEEFIERLRNDDVPTEVSIVGLEEALSDDDLRAELADAMDRRANDLEYQNPTVQFVVEGSFHRQGKTYDLRYDDELHSLQDVFGPQLERKESGDWLVTPF
;
A
#
# COMPACT_ATOMS: atom_id res chain seq x y z
N MET A 1 -5.08 8.90 -7.70
CA MET A 1 -3.81 8.80 -8.44
C MET A 1 -3.63 7.35 -8.82
N PRO A 2 -3.38 7.04 -10.11
CA PRO A 2 -3.02 5.67 -10.51
C PRO A 2 -1.78 5.20 -9.76
N ILE A 3 -1.67 3.90 -9.51
CA ILE A 3 -0.57 3.36 -8.71
C ILE A 3 0.79 3.52 -9.38
N GLU A 4 0.84 3.44 -10.71
CA GLU A 4 2.05 3.65 -11.49
C GLU A 4 2.55 5.09 -11.36
N GLU A 5 1.65 6.08 -11.42
CA GLU A 5 2.01 7.49 -11.18
C GLU A 5 2.51 7.68 -9.74
N PHE A 6 1.92 7.00 -8.76
CA PHE A 6 2.38 7.05 -7.38
C PHE A 6 3.80 6.46 -7.22
N ILE A 7 4.10 5.33 -7.87
CA ILE A 7 5.44 4.74 -7.89
C ILE A 7 6.46 5.71 -8.50
N GLU A 8 6.12 6.39 -9.60
CA GLU A 8 6.98 7.41 -10.19
C GLU A 8 7.23 8.57 -9.22
N ARG A 9 6.21 9.03 -8.50
CA ARG A 9 6.37 10.12 -7.52
C ARG A 9 7.18 9.71 -6.30
N LEU A 10 7.03 8.47 -5.81
CA LEU A 10 7.91 7.91 -4.79
C LEU A 10 9.38 7.96 -5.27
N ARG A 11 9.65 7.49 -6.49
CA ARG A 11 11.00 7.51 -7.06
C ARG A 11 11.57 8.93 -7.16
N ASN A 12 10.74 9.92 -7.45
CA ASN A 12 11.15 11.32 -7.64
C ASN A 12 11.09 12.19 -6.37
N ASP A 13 10.70 11.66 -5.21
CA ASP A 13 10.50 12.44 -3.98
C ASP A 13 9.47 13.58 -4.13
N ASP A 14 8.37 13.29 -4.84
CA ASP A 14 7.31 14.25 -5.17
C ASP A 14 5.92 13.72 -4.77
N VAL A 15 5.86 13.03 -3.63
CA VAL A 15 4.59 12.54 -3.08
C VAL A 15 3.81 13.71 -2.46
N PRO A 16 2.54 13.93 -2.85
CA PRO A 16 1.72 14.97 -2.26
C PRO A 16 1.47 14.74 -0.76
N THR A 17 1.30 15.82 0.00
CA THR A 17 0.97 15.74 1.43
C THR A 17 -0.34 15.00 1.71
N GLU A 18 -1.29 15.00 0.78
CA GLU A 18 -2.52 14.20 0.85
C GLU A 18 -2.81 13.62 -0.54
N VAL A 19 -2.95 12.29 -0.63
CA VAL A 19 -3.23 11.62 -1.90
C VAL A 19 -4.05 10.34 -1.71
N SER A 20 -5.03 10.12 -2.59
CA SER A 20 -5.71 8.83 -2.73
C SER A 20 -5.19 8.10 -3.96
N ILE A 21 -4.83 6.84 -3.80
CA ILE A 21 -4.28 5.95 -4.82
C ILE A 21 -5.31 4.88 -5.17
N VAL A 22 -5.38 4.49 -6.44
CA VAL A 22 -6.26 3.42 -6.96
C VAL A 22 -5.39 2.39 -7.69
N GLY A 23 -5.87 1.14 -7.81
CA GLY A 23 -5.14 0.07 -8.52
C GLY A 23 -4.16 -0.71 -7.65
N LEU A 24 -4.36 -0.73 -6.32
CA LEU A 24 -3.51 -1.54 -5.44
C LEU A 24 -3.73 -3.04 -5.67
N GLU A 25 -4.97 -3.45 -5.90
CA GLU A 25 -5.33 -4.82 -6.28
C GLU A 25 -4.55 -5.29 -7.52
N GLU A 26 -4.53 -4.49 -8.58
CA GLU A 26 -3.79 -4.80 -9.82
C GLU A 26 -2.29 -4.89 -9.55
N ALA A 27 -1.73 -3.94 -8.79
CA ALA A 27 -0.33 -3.97 -8.42
C ALA A 27 0.05 -5.16 -7.54
N LEU A 28 -0.85 -5.68 -6.72
CA LEU A 28 -0.59 -6.85 -5.90
C LEU A 28 -0.70 -8.15 -6.69
N SER A 29 -1.54 -8.20 -7.73
CA SER A 29 -1.69 -9.36 -8.60
C SER A 29 -0.60 -9.47 -9.68
N ASP A 30 0.07 -8.37 -10.03
CA ASP A 30 1.21 -8.35 -10.96
C ASP A 30 2.54 -8.40 -10.20
N ASP A 31 3.35 -9.45 -10.44
CA ASP A 31 4.62 -9.67 -9.75
C ASP A 31 5.66 -8.55 -9.97
N ASP A 32 5.73 -8.01 -11.19
CA ASP A 32 6.68 -6.96 -11.54
C ASP A 32 6.25 -5.63 -10.90
N LEU A 33 4.97 -5.29 -11.00
CA LEU A 33 4.43 -4.06 -10.43
C LEU A 33 4.45 -4.09 -8.89
N ARG A 34 4.20 -5.25 -8.28
CA ARG A 34 4.32 -5.47 -6.83
C ARG A 34 5.74 -5.22 -6.36
N ALA A 35 6.73 -5.77 -7.08
CA ALA A 35 8.14 -5.60 -6.76
C ALA A 35 8.58 -4.13 -6.91
N GLU A 36 8.09 -3.44 -7.95
CA GLU A 36 8.37 -2.01 -8.15
C GLU A 36 7.80 -1.14 -7.03
N LEU A 37 6.57 -1.41 -6.60
CA LEU A 37 5.93 -0.68 -5.51
C LEU A 37 6.63 -0.93 -4.17
N ALA A 38 6.95 -2.19 -3.86
CA ALA A 38 7.64 -2.56 -2.64
C ALA A 38 9.02 -1.89 -2.54
N ASP A 39 9.80 -1.93 -3.62
CA ASP A 39 11.12 -1.29 -3.69
C ASP A 39 11.02 0.25 -3.57
N ALA A 40 10.02 0.88 -4.19
CA ALA A 40 9.82 2.32 -4.09
C ALA A 40 9.40 2.76 -2.68
N MET A 41 8.50 2.01 -2.04
CA MET A 41 8.06 2.26 -0.66
C MET A 41 9.21 2.09 0.34
N ASP A 42 9.96 0.99 0.26
CA ASP A 42 11.09 0.71 1.16
C ASP A 42 12.18 1.78 1.07
N ARG A 43 12.55 2.19 -0.15
CA ARG A 43 13.57 3.24 -0.37
C ARG A 43 13.15 4.60 0.18
N ARG A 44 11.85 4.89 0.25
CA ARG A 44 11.31 6.19 0.65
C ARG A 44 10.71 6.21 2.05
N ALA A 45 10.66 5.08 2.75
CA ALA A 45 10.12 4.97 4.11
C ALA A 45 10.59 6.10 5.03
N ASN A 46 11.91 6.34 5.09
CA ASN A 46 12.47 7.41 5.93
C ASN A 46 12.04 8.82 5.49
N ASP A 47 11.95 9.08 4.18
CA ASP A 47 11.55 10.38 3.65
C ASP A 47 10.07 10.63 3.92
N LEU A 48 9.22 9.62 3.72
CA LEU A 48 7.80 9.66 4.01
C LEU A 48 7.54 9.86 5.51
N GLU A 49 8.28 9.18 6.38
CA GLU A 49 8.16 9.38 7.83
C GLU A 49 8.52 10.82 8.24
N TYR A 50 9.52 11.44 7.58
CA TYR A 50 9.87 12.83 7.84
C TYR A 50 8.85 13.84 7.26
N GLN A 51 8.38 13.61 6.04
CA GLN A 51 7.43 14.47 5.34
C GLN A 51 6.00 14.34 5.90
N ASN A 52 5.70 13.20 6.51
CA ASN A 52 4.41 12.82 7.10
C ASN A 52 3.21 13.02 6.14
N PRO A 53 3.25 12.50 4.90
CA PRO A 53 2.12 12.59 3.99
C PRO A 53 1.00 11.64 4.42
N THR A 54 -0.25 12.01 4.12
CA THR A 54 -1.41 11.13 4.24
C THR A 54 -1.67 10.45 2.91
N VAL A 55 -1.29 9.16 2.84
CA VAL A 55 -1.51 8.32 1.66
C VAL A 55 -2.64 7.34 1.95
N GLN A 56 -3.68 7.36 1.11
CA GLN A 56 -4.81 6.44 1.20
C GLN A 56 -4.86 5.57 -0.05
N PHE A 57 -4.90 4.25 0.12
CA PHE A 57 -5.21 3.32 -0.98
C PHE A 57 -6.70 3.01 -1.00
N VAL A 58 -7.32 3.20 -2.16
CA VAL A 58 -8.67 2.76 -2.46
C VAL A 58 -8.55 1.43 -3.17
N VAL A 59 -9.20 0.41 -2.63
CA VAL A 59 -9.10 -0.97 -3.12
C VAL A 59 -10.44 -1.48 -3.59
N GLU A 60 -10.43 -2.27 -4.65
CA GLU A 60 -11.54 -3.15 -5.00
C GLU A 60 -11.31 -4.52 -4.36
N GLY A 61 -12.15 -4.88 -3.38
CA GLY A 61 -12.03 -6.18 -2.71
C GLY A 61 -12.37 -6.15 -1.24
N SER A 62 -11.88 -7.15 -0.51
CA SER A 62 -12.11 -7.26 0.94
C SER A 62 -10.86 -7.73 1.68
N PHE A 63 -10.60 -7.12 2.83
CA PHE A 63 -9.49 -7.52 3.68
C PHE A 63 -9.78 -8.86 4.38
N HIS A 64 -8.86 -9.80 4.24
CA HIS A 64 -8.82 -11.04 4.99
C HIS A 64 -7.70 -10.97 6.02
N ARG A 65 -7.91 -11.59 7.19
CA ARG A 65 -6.93 -11.58 8.28
C ARG A 65 -6.44 -13.00 8.53
N GLN A 66 -5.13 -13.20 8.43
CA GLN A 66 -4.46 -14.43 8.83
C GLN A 66 -3.55 -14.16 10.05
N GLY A 67 -4.10 -14.35 11.25
CA GLY A 67 -3.35 -14.09 12.49
C GLY A 67 -3.10 -12.59 12.73
N LYS A 68 -1.88 -12.11 12.48
CA LYS A 68 -1.52 -10.68 12.59
C LYS A 68 -1.33 -10.01 11.23
N THR A 69 -1.37 -10.78 10.15
CA THR A 69 -1.18 -10.29 8.79
C THR A 69 -2.54 -10.02 8.15
N TYR A 70 -2.52 -9.20 7.10
CA TYR A 70 -3.69 -8.89 6.30
C TYR A 70 -3.39 -9.18 4.84
N ASP A 71 -4.38 -9.77 4.18
CA ASP A 71 -4.36 -10.06 2.75
C ASP A 71 -5.52 -9.30 2.10
N LEU A 72 -5.30 -8.84 0.86
CA LEU A 72 -6.37 -8.35 0.00
C LEU A 72 -6.91 -9.51 -0.82
N ARG A 73 -8.21 -9.80 -0.69
CA ARG A 73 -8.88 -10.73 -1.59
C ARG A 73 -9.35 -9.99 -2.84
N TYR A 74 -8.81 -10.37 -3.99
CA TYR A 74 -9.13 -9.83 -5.31
C TYR A 74 -9.02 -10.94 -6.37
N ASP A 75 -9.89 -10.93 -7.38
CA ASP A 75 -9.98 -11.96 -8.44
C ASP A 75 -9.90 -13.43 -7.94
N ASP A 76 -10.60 -13.72 -6.83
CA ASP A 76 -10.59 -15.02 -6.13
C ASP A 76 -9.22 -15.51 -5.60
N GLU A 77 -8.22 -14.63 -5.62
CA GLU A 77 -6.90 -14.85 -5.02
C GLU A 77 -6.72 -14.03 -3.72
N LEU A 78 -5.72 -14.41 -2.93
CA LEU A 78 -5.31 -13.70 -1.72
C LEU A 78 -3.91 -13.13 -1.93
N HIS A 79 -3.78 -11.81 -1.88
CA HIS A 79 -2.52 -11.12 -2.02
C HIS A 79 -2.08 -10.52 -0.68
N SER A 80 -0.87 -10.86 -0.25
CA SER A 80 -0.29 -10.37 1.02
C SER A 80 -0.03 -8.87 0.95
N LEU A 81 -0.63 -8.10 1.88
CA LEU A 81 -0.31 -6.68 2.01
C LEU A 81 1.08 -6.45 2.60
N GLN A 82 1.66 -7.46 3.25
CA GLN A 82 3.00 -7.33 3.85
C GLN A 82 4.11 -7.24 2.82
N ASP A 83 3.85 -7.66 1.58
CA ASP A 83 4.81 -7.62 0.49
C ASP A 83 5.18 -6.18 0.12
N VAL A 84 4.28 -5.23 0.41
CA VAL A 84 4.47 -3.78 0.16
C VAL A 84 4.60 -2.99 1.44
N PHE A 85 3.74 -3.24 2.43
CA PHE A 85 3.64 -2.41 3.65
C PHE A 85 4.39 -2.99 4.85
N GLY A 86 5.05 -4.14 4.67
CA GLY A 86 5.74 -4.83 5.75
C GLY A 86 4.80 -5.38 6.84
N PRO A 87 5.36 -5.74 8.01
CA PRO A 87 4.61 -6.49 9.02
C PRO A 87 3.68 -5.63 9.89
N GLN A 88 3.81 -4.30 9.83
CA GLN A 88 3.18 -3.38 10.79
C GLN A 88 1.84 -2.84 10.26
N LEU A 89 0.84 -3.70 10.16
CA LEU A 89 -0.52 -3.27 9.80
C LEU A 89 -1.46 -3.39 11.00
N GLU A 90 -2.17 -2.32 11.31
CA GLU A 90 -3.17 -2.28 12.38
C GLU A 90 -4.56 -2.00 11.80
N ARG A 91 -5.58 -2.68 12.33
CA ARG A 91 -6.97 -2.40 11.98
C ARG A 91 -7.52 -1.36 12.94
N LYS A 92 -8.09 -0.28 12.41
CA LYS A 92 -8.73 0.74 13.24
C LYS A 92 -10.06 0.20 13.79
N GLU A 93 -10.23 0.27 15.11
CA GLU A 93 -11.14 -0.50 15.98
C GLU A 93 -12.62 -0.70 15.54
N SER A 94 -13.13 0.02 14.55
CA SER A 94 -14.53 -0.06 14.11
C SER A 94 -14.74 0.06 12.59
N GLY A 95 -13.68 0.00 11.77
CA GLY A 95 -13.78 0.15 10.32
C GLY A 95 -13.08 -0.93 9.50
N ASP A 96 -13.30 -0.86 8.19
CA ASP A 96 -12.55 -1.62 7.17
C ASP A 96 -11.28 -0.87 6.76
N TRP A 97 -10.63 -0.23 7.73
CA TRP A 97 -9.42 0.56 7.52
C TRP A 97 -8.25 -0.14 8.16
N LEU A 98 -7.22 -0.37 7.35
CA LEU A 98 -5.89 -0.76 7.78
C LEU A 98 -5.00 0.47 7.75
N VAL A 99 -4.15 0.62 8.76
CA VAL A 99 -3.19 1.71 8.88
C VAL A 99 -1.82 1.16 9.22
N THR A 100 -0.79 1.83 8.73
CA THR A 100 0.62 1.52 9.01
C THR A 100 1.40 2.84 9.08
N PRO A 101 2.38 2.96 9.99
CA PRO A 101 3.40 4.01 9.87
C PRO A 101 4.32 3.71 8.67
N PHE A 102 5.08 4.71 8.22
CA PHE A 102 6.07 4.50 7.17
C PHE A 102 7.36 3.87 7.71
#